data_AF-K6Z494-F1
#
_entry.id   AF-K6Z494-F1
#
_cell.length_a   1.000
_cell.length_b   1.000
_cell.length_c   1.000
_cell.angle_alpha   90.00
_cell.angle_beta   90.00
_cell.angle_gamma   90.00
#
_symmetry.space_group_name_H-M   'P 1'
#
loop_
_entity.id
_entity.type
_entity.pdbx_description
1 polymer ?
#
loop_
_entity_poly.entity_id
_entity_poly.type
_entity_poly.pdbx_seq_one_letter_code
_entity_poly.pdbx_strand_id
1 'polypeptide(L)'
;MISHDHPLSWTVNAEPKSDAQQAIVNKDFRLLAFAGRAISIPGIDFAEYPLEHLQQQCGYRVLKGTGDVLRIGEQSALRTKTHDYAVIYNQYMLAACNAP
;
A
#
# COMPACT_ATOMS: atom_id res chain seq x y z
N MET A 1 -6.08 -25.34 14.18
CA MET A 1 -6.64 -24.87 12.90
C MET A 1 -6.01 -23.52 12.60
N ILE A 2 -4.87 -23.49 11.92
CA ILE A 2 -4.21 -22.23 11.55
C ILE A 2 -4.88 -21.80 10.26
N SER A 3 -5.74 -20.78 10.33
CA SER A 3 -6.33 -20.17 9.15
C SER A 3 -5.19 -19.71 8.24
N HIS A 4 -4.97 -20.43 7.13
CA HIS A 4 -4.07 -20.02 6.06
C HIS A 4 -4.71 -18.88 5.25
N ASP A 5 -5.23 -17.85 5.93
CA ASP A 5 -5.65 -16.65 5.24
C ASP A 5 -4.39 -15.86 4.92
N HIS A 6 -4.11 -15.68 3.63
CA HIS A 6 -2.96 -14.92 3.20
C HIS A 6 -3.13 -13.48 3.72
N PRO A 7 -2.09 -12.81 4.24
CA PRO A 7 -2.20 -11.46 4.81
C PRO A 7 -2.69 -10.37 3.84
N LEU A 8 -2.90 -10.70 2.57
CA LEU A 8 -3.44 -9.84 1.52
C LEU A 8 -4.88 -10.22 1.10
N SER A 9 -5.50 -11.25 1.68
CA SER A 9 -6.87 -11.68 1.34
C SER A 9 -7.91 -10.58 1.51
N TRP A 10 -7.68 -9.61 2.41
CA TRP A 10 -8.55 -8.46 2.61
C TRP A 10 -8.73 -7.63 1.32
N THR A 11 -7.76 -7.65 0.40
CA THR A 11 -7.82 -6.90 -0.87
C THR A 11 -8.85 -7.44 -1.86
N VAL A 12 -9.40 -8.64 -1.65
CA VAL A 12 -10.38 -9.24 -2.57
C VAL A 12 -11.69 -8.45 -2.61
N ASN A 13 -12.09 -7.85 -1.48
CA ASN A 13 -13.32 -7.08 -1.33
C ASN A 13 -13.06 -5.62 -0.93
N ALA A 14 -11.82 -5.15 -1.02
CA ALA A 14 -11.46 -3.81 -0.57
C ALA A 14 -11.70 -2.77 -1.67
N GLU A 15 -12.23 -1.61 -1.28
CA GLU A 15 -12.49 -0.49 -2.19
C GLU A 15 -11.49 0.65 -1.91
N PRO A 16 -10.40 0.78 -2.70
CA PRO A 16 -9.28 1.64 -2.34
C PRO A 16 -9.65 3.11 -2.18
N LYS A 17 -10.63 3.59 -2.96
CA LYS A 17 -11.12 4.96 -2.88
C LYS A 17 -11.90 5.21 -1.58
N SER A 18 -12.83 4.32 -1.24
CA SER A 18 -13.65 4.46 -0.03
C SER A 18 -12.78 4.33 1.22
N ASP A 19 -11.87 3.37 1.22
CA ASP A 19 -10.91 3.16 2.32
C ASP A 19 -9.98 4.36 2.49
N ALA A 20 -9.46 4.92 1.38
CA ALA A 20 -8.64 6.12 1.43
C ALA A 20 -9.41 7.31 2.00
N GLN A 21 -10.64 7.54 1.58
CA GLN A 21 -11.48 8.62 2.12
C GLN A 21 -11.73 8.44 3.62
N GLN A 22 -12.03 7.22 4.06
CA GLN A 22 -12.21 6.92 5.47
C GLN A 22 -10.91 7.13 6.26
N ALA A 23 -9.77 6.68 5.75
CA ALA A 23 -8.48 6.88 6.40
C ALA A 23 -8.13 8.38 6.51
N ILE A 24 -8.38 9.18 5.47
CA ILE A 24 -8.24 10.65 5.50
C ILE A 24 -9.13 11.27 6.59
N VAL A 25 -10.40 10.85 6.70
CA VAL A 25 -11.32 11.32 7.75
C VAL A 25 -10.81 10.94 9.15
N ASN A 26 -10.20 9.77 9.28
CA ASN A 26 -9.55 9.31 10.52
C ASN A 26 -8.17 9.92 10.77
N LYS A 27 -7.72 10.86 9.92
CA LYS A 27 -6.38 11.48 9.94
C LYS A 27 -5.24 10.48 9.81
N ASP A 28 -5.50 9.35 9.15
CA ASP A 28 -4.51 8.35 8.78
C ASP A 28 -4.07 8.60 7.33
N PHE A 29 -2.93 9.27 7.16
CA PHE A 29 -2.39 9.63 5.84
C PHE A 29 -1.29 8.68 5.37
N ARG A 30 -1.14 7.53 6.03
CA ARG A 30 -0.03 6.63 5.80
C ARG A 30 -0.19 5.92 4.47
N LEU A 31 0.82 6.05 3.61
CA LEU A 31 0.88 5.36 2.32
C LEU A 31 1.10 3.85 2.52
N LEU A 32 0.62 3.06 1.57
CA LEU A 32 0.83 1.61 1.54
C LEU A 32 2.11 1.31 0.78
N ALA A 33 3.08 0.76 1.51
CA ALA A 33 4.36 0.36 0.97
C ALA A 33 4.47 -1.17 0.84
N PHE A 34 5.21 -1.62 -0.14
CA PHE A 34 5.56 -3.01 -0.41
C PHE A 34 7.00 -3.23 0.03
N ALA A 35 7.23 -4.27 0.84
CA ALA A 35 8.58 -4.71 1.17
C ALA A 35 9.03 -5.77 0.17
N GLY A 36 9.62 -5.36 -0.96
CA GLY A 36 10.43 -6.27 -1.76
C GLY A 36 11.90 -6.20 -1.33
N ARG A 37 12.79 -6.36 -2.32
CA ARG A 37 14.23 -6.09 -2.16
C ARG A 37 14.53 -4.66 -1.68
N ALA A 38 13.65 -3.74 -2.02
CA ALA A 38 13.59 -2.39 -1.50
C ALA A 38 12.14 -2.04 -1.14
N ILE A 39 11.96 -1.02 -0.31
CA ILE A 39 10.65 -0.43 -0.08
C ILE A 39 10.18 0.22 -1.38
N SER A 40 8.97 -0.11 -1.80
CA SER A 40 8.33 0.51 -2.96
C SER A 40 6.91 0.94 -2.61
N ILE A 41 6.51 2.12 -3.04
CA ILE A 41 5.16 2.66 -2.79
C ILE A 41 4.45 2.68 -4.15
N PRO A 42 3.50 1.75 -4.40
CA PRO A 42 2.83 1.68 -5.69
C PRO A 42 2.11 2.98 -6.02
N GLY A 43 2.23 3.43 -7.27
CA GLY A 43 1.54 4.62 -7.76
C GLY A 43 2.23 5.95 -7.43
N ILE A 44 3.40 5.91 -6.77
CA ILE A 44 4.20 7.09 -6.43
C ILE A 44 5.54 7.00 -7.14
N ASP A 45 5.90 8.05 -7.85
CA ASP A 45 7.21 8.17 -8.47
C ASP A 45 8.21 8.73 -7.45
N PHE A 46 9.29 7.97 -7.18
CA PHE A 46 10.29 8.38 -6.20
C PHE A 46 11.28 9.43 -6.72
N ALA A 47 11.29 9.71 -8.03
CA ALA A 47 12.05 10.84 -8.57
C ALA A 47 11.32 12.16 -8.29
N GLU A 48 9.99 12.15 -8.32
CA GLU A 48 9.17 13.30 -7.91
C GLU A 48 9.03 13.42 -6.38
N TYR A 49 8.81 12.28 -5.71
CA TYR A 49 8.58 12.23 -4.26
C TYR A 49 9.58 11.29 -3.57
N PRO A 50 10.75 11.81 -3.12
CA PRO A 50 11.74 11.01 -2.42
C PRO A 50 11.13 10.28 -1.22
N LEU A 51 11.52 9.02 -1.01
CA LEU A 51 10.98 8.19 0.08
C LEU A 51 11.13 8.85 1.47
N GLU A 52 12.23 9.56 1.69
CA GLU A 52 12.47 10.32 2.92
C GLU A 52 11.44 11.43 3.13
N HIS A 53 11.08 12.17 2.08
CA HIS A 53 10.05 13.21 2.16
C HIS A 53 8.67 12.61 2.43
N LEU A 54 8.32 11.54 1.72
CA LEU A 54 7.07 10.82 1.94
C LEU A 54 6.96 10.28 3.38
N GLN A 55 8.06 9.78 3.93
CA GLN A 55 8.10 9.29 5.31
C GLN A 55 7.93 10.41 6.34
N GLN A 56 8.50 11.59 6.08
CA GLN A 56 8.42 12.75 6.98
C GLN A 56 7.02 13.41 6.94
N GLN A 57 6.37 13.41 5.77
CA GLN A 57 5.12 14.13 5.59
C GLN A 57 3.89 13.26 5.78
N CYS A 58 3.84 12.11 5.11
CA CYS A 58 2.69 11.20 5.14
C CYS A 58 2.92 10.02 6.08
N GLY A 59 4.18 9.58 6.14
CA GLY A 59 4.51 8.25 6.60
C GLY A 59 4.06 7.17 5.62
N TYR A 60 4.65 6.00 5.74
CA TYR A 60 4.17 4.81 5.04
C TYR A 60 4.12 3.60 5.99
N ARG A 61 3.26 2.64 5.65
CA ARG A 61 3.16 1.36 6.32
C ARG A 61 3.44 0.24 5.33
N VAL A 62 4.37 -0.64 5.70
CA VAL A 62 4.68 -1.81 4.90
C VAL A 62 3.58 -2.86 5.06
N LEU A 63 2.99 -3.28 3.94
CA LEU A 63 1.98 -4.33 3.92
C LEU A 63 2.60 -5.70 4.20
N LYS A 64 2.10 -6.38 5.23
CA LYS A 64 2.48 -7.77 5.53
C LYS A 64 2.08 -8.67 4.34
N GLY A 65 2.96 -9.61 3.97
CA GLY A 65 2.75 -10.47 2.79
C GLY A 65 3.35 -9.95 1.49
N THR A 66 3.92 -8.74 1.48
CA THR A 66 4.62 -8.20 0.30
C THR A 66 6.12 -8.53 0.26
N GLY A 67 6.64 -9.07 1.38
CA GLY A 67 8.02 -9.51 1.66
C GLY A 67 8.67 -10.46 0.66
N ASP A 68 10.01 -10.57 0.69
CA ASP A 68 10.90 -11.37 -0.19
C ASP A 68 10.61 -12.89 -0.30
N VAL A 69 9.59 -13.41 0.39
CA VAL A 69 9.12 -14.79 0.17
C VAL A 69 7.99 -14.78 -0.86
N LEU A 70 8.36 -14.48 -2.12
CA LEU A 70 7.49 -14.70 -3.28
C LEU A 70 7.29 -16.20 -3.50
N ARG A 71 6.26 -16.79 -2.89
CA ARG A 71 5.80 -18.14 -3.25
C ARG A 71 4.95 -18.03 -4.52
N ILE A 72 5.40 -18.66 -5.60
CA ILE A 72 4.72 -18.66 -6.91
C ILE A 72 3.35 -19.34 -6.78
N GLY A 73 2.27 -18.67 -7.22
CA GLY A 73 0.89 -19.19 -7.18
C GLY A 73 -0.17 -18.12 -6.89
N GLU A 74 -1.20 -18.45 -6.10
CA GLU A 74 -2.25 -17.51 -5.65
C GLU A 74 -1.72 -16.22 -5.00
N GLN A 75 -0.51 -16.26 -4.42
CA GLN A 75 0.14 -15.07 -3.86
C GLN A 75 0.45 -14.02 -4.93
N SER A 76 0.68 -14.43 -6.18
CA SER A 76 0.91 -13.53 -7.30
C SER A 76 -0.38 -12.74 -7.63
N ALA A 77 -1.53 -13.41 -7.66
CA ALA A 77 -2.81 -12.77 -7.96
C ALA A 77 -3.23 -11.80 -6.84
N LEU A 78 -3.10 -12.21 -5.58
CA LEU A 78 -3.35 -11.35 -4.43
C LEU A 78 -2.38 -10.15 -4.39
N ARG A 79 -1.11 -10.36 -4.72
CA ARG A 79 -0.11 -9.28 -4.80
C ARG A 79 -0.44 -8.29 -5.92
N THR A 80 -0.88 -8.75 -7.09
CA THR A 80 -1.34 -7.88 -8.17
C THR A 80 -2.57 -7.08 -7.75
N LYS A 81 -3.57 -7.71 -7.13
CA LYS A 81 -4.75 -6.99 -6.59
C LYS A 81 -4.36 -5.96 -5.53
N THR A 82 -3.50 -6.35 -4.60
CA THR A 82 -2.98 -5.44 -3.57
C THR A 82 -2.21 -4.29 -4.19
N HIS A 83 -1.44 -4.55 -5.24
CA HIS A 83 -0.69 -3.52 -5.93
C HIS A 83 -1.63 -2.51 -6.57
N ASP A 84 -2.61 -2.96 -7.34
CA ASP A 84 -3.63 -2.10 -7.96
C ASP A 84 -4.40 -1.27 -6.91
N TYR A 85 -4.80 -1.94 -5.82
CA TYR A 85 -5.40 -1.30 -4.65
C TYR A 85 -4.50 -0.19 -4.09
N ALA A 86 -3.22 -0.49 -3.87
CA ALA A 86 -2.27 0.45 -3.30
C ALA A 86 -1.98 1.62 -4.24
N VAL A 87 -1.92 1.42 -5.56
CA VAL A 87 -1.78 2.51 -6.54
C VAL A 87 -2.88 3.54 -6.35
N ILE A 88 -4.14 3.08 -6.36
CA ILE A 88 -5.30 3.97 -6.23
C ILE A 88 -5.30 4.62 -4.85
N TYR A 89 -5.17 3.84 -3.78
CA TYR A 89 -5.17 4.34 -2.40
C TYR A 89 -4.07 5.40 -2.18
N ASN A 90 -2.85 5.13 -2.63
CA ASN A 90 -1.71 6.01 -2.44
C ASN A 90 -1.85 7.34 -3.19
N GLN A 91 -2.48 7.36 -4.37
CA GLN A 91 -2.75 8.60 -5.10
C GLN A 91 -3.69 9.52 -4.31
N TYR A 92 -4.76 8.98 -3.72
CA TYR A 92 -5.65 9.77 -2.87
C TYR A 92 -4.95 10.26 -1.59
N MET A 93 -4.14 9.41 -0.99
CA MET A 93 -3.36 9.76 0.20
C MET A 93 -2.32 10.84 -0.09
N LEU A 94 -1.60 10.75 -1.21
CA LEU A 94 -0.61 11.74 -1.61
C LEU A 94 -1.25 13.13 -1.76
N ALA A 95 -2.39 13.19 -2.44
CA ALA A 95 -3.16 14.42 -2.61
C ALA A 95 -3.67 14.99 -1.27
N ALA A 96 -4.05 14.12 -0.32
CA ALA A 96 -4.57 14.54 0.99
C ALA A 96 -3.46 14.92 1.99
N CYS A 97 -2.30 14.29 1.88
CA CYS A 97 -1.17 14.46 2.78
C CYS A 97 -0.44 15.81 2.62
N ASN A 98 -0.78 16.61 1.60
CA ASN A 98 -0.04 17.83 1.25
C ASN A 98 1.47 17.55 1.04
N ALA A 99 1.79 16.44 0.36
CA ALA A 99 3.13 16.29 -0.19
C ALA A 99 3.40 17.46 -1.17
N PRO A 100 4.55 18.15 -1.08
CA PRO A 100 4.85 19.42 -1.73
C PRO A 100 5.14 19.22 -3.21
#